data_AF-A0A367JEI6-F1
#
_entry.id   AF-A0A367JEI6-F1
#
_cell.length_a   1.000
_cell.length_b   1.000
_cell.length_c   1.000
_cell.angle_alpha   90.00
_cell.angle_beta   90.00
_cell.angle_gamma   90.00
#
_symmetry.space_group_name_H-M   'P 1'
#
loop_
_entity.id
_entity.type
_entity.pdbx_description
1 polymer ?
#
loop_
_entity_poly.entity_id
_entity_poly.type
_entity_poly.pdbx_seq_one_letter_code
_entity_poly.pdbx_strand_id
1 'polypeptide(L)'
;SEKPLTSEKLGIALVNKEEEFNARFEATFRLKEKGFSNNKVEFAQYLLSNLLGGIGYFHGSSVVDRSHPPMLDEEDFKGEPVRPELTKPQALFTATPSRPFFPRGFYWDEGFHQLLIGEWDNDLSLDIIKHWVSLIDENGWVAREQILGEEARSKVPPEFQTQFPHYANPPTLYLAIKHFIDRLEAHQQQKLLESMVDSQLKMGTLDESSVLRNLHLDQSELASHWLKAIYSKLRQNWLWFRSTQRGHLKKFGREASSDEAYRWRGRTPNHTLTSGLDDYPRGDPSVGELHLDLHSWMAFCTGLLKEIAHKLGPEYDKDMNEYAQIQQDILANLDDLHWNEEKQMYCDQALDETQSPIHVCHKGYLSLFPMVLGLLPADSPKLGAILDMIQDKQELWSSYGLRSLSASDPFFGTGENYWRGPVWLNINYLTLQSLYKPTVALDFLSIHYLMKMRFTLFALAFTFAIAANAATLNSRSSPEVQSCVNDLTFLQNQLKTTANAVNTYLSAAGSDGATGVLNSEQALINAVDGAGASCCTIHSAVSADEAASLISVSQVLAVDVESALNAMVAKKAEFDAVESTTPAVKADLQKLQPKVNTLTGCILTAMPDGRHNDVAEYITKINSAFSNVNTAFEI
;
A
#
# COMPACT_ATOMS: atom_id res chain seq x y z
N SER A 1 36.96 29.62 -18.25
CA SER A 1 35.69 30.21 -17.85
C SER A 1 34.58 29.51 -18.60
N GLU A 2 33.53 29.07 -17.92
CA GLU A 2 32.34 28.58 -18.62
C GLU A 2 31.77 29.72 -19.46
N LYS A 3 31.46 29.43 -20.73
CA LYS A 3 30.83 30.43 -21.61
C LYS A 3 29.48 30.82 -21.00
N PRO A 4 29.12 32.12 -20.99
CA PRO A 4 27.85 32.57 -20.44
C PRO A 4 26.67 31.85 -21.10
N LEU A 5 25.63 31.57 -20.29
CA LEU A 5 24.38 30.96 -20.73
C LEU A 5 23.67 31.95 -21.67
N THR A 6 23.50 31.58 -22.94
CA THR A 6 22.75 32.39 -23.92
C THR A 6 21.30 31.93 -23.99
N SER A 7 20.39 32.79 -24.48
CA SER A 7 18.97 32.45 -24.67
C SER A 7 18.80 31.17 -25.51
N GLU A 8 19.55 31.06 -26.61
CA GLU A 8 19.54 29.89 -27.48
C GLU A 8 19.98 28.61 -26.75
N LYS A 9 21.08 28.68 -25.99
CA LYS A 9 21.57 27.54 -25.20
C LYS A 9 20.60 27.14 -24.10
N LEU A 10 19.96 28.12 -23.46
CA LEU A 10 18.95 27.87 -22.44
C LEU A 10 17.71 27.19 -23.05
N GLY A 11 17.24 27.65 -24.21
CA GLY A 11 16.11 27.04 -24.91
C GLY A 11 16.35 25.57 -25.24
N ILE A 12 17.52 25.25 -25.81
CA ILE A 12 17.92 23.86 -26.10
C ILE A 12 18.02 23.05 -24.79
N ALA A 13 18.63 23.61 -23.75
CA ALA A 13 18.79 22.91 -22.47
C ALA A 13 17.45 22.61 -21.79
N LEU A 14 16.46 23.50 -21.88
CA LEU A 14 15.12 23.28 -21.32
C LEU A 14 14.39 22.13 -22.01
N VAL A 15 14.39 22.09 -23.35
CA VAL A 15 13.79 20.99 -24.11
C VAL A 15 14.44 19.66 -23.75
N ASN A 16 15.78 19.61 -23.71
CA ASN A 16 16.50 18.40 -23.33
C ASN A 16 16.14 17.95 -21.89
N LYS A 17 16.02 18.89 -20.94
CA LYS A 17 15.66 18.57 -19.56
C LYS A 17 14.21 18.08 -19.42
N GLU A 18 13.30 18.60 -20.23
CA GLU A 18 11.91 18.12 -20.29
C GLU A 18 11.85 16.68 -20.84
N GLU A 19 12.59 16.39 -21.90
CA GLU A 19 12.70 15.03 -22.47
C GLU A 19 13.34 14.05 -21.46
N GLU A 20 14.43 14.44 -20.79
CA GLU A 20 15.05 13.65 -19.72
C GLU A 20 14.09 13.38 -18.56
N PHE A 21 13.33 14.39 -18.13
CA PHE A 21 12.31 14.24 -17.09
C PHE A 21 11.23 13.25 -17.52
N ASN A 22 10.71 13.38 -18.74
CA ASN A 22 9.68 12.50 -19.29
C ASN A 22 10.16 11.05 -19.38
N ALA A 23 11.39 10.83 -19.85
CA ALA A 23 12.00 9.50 -19.93
C ALA A 23 12.19 8.88 -18.54
N ARG A 24 12.71 9.66 -17.57
CA ARG A 24 12.88 9.19 -16.19
C ARG A 24 11.53 8.89 -15.53
N PHE A 25 10.54 9.75 -15.69
CA PHE A 25 9.20 9.55 -15.13
C PHE A 25 8.61 8.22 -15.56
N GLU A 26 8.71 7.90 -16.86
CA GLU A 26 8.26 6.61 -17.35
C GLU A 26 9.12 5.46 -16.82
N ALA A 27 10.44 5.59 -16.77
CA ALA A 27 11.31 4.56 -16.22
C ALA A 27 11.02 4.24 -14.74
N THR A 28 10.70 5.25 -13.94
CA THR A 28 10.39 5.11 -12.50
C THR A 28 8.99 4.53 -12.30
N PHE A 29 7.96 5.15 -12.86
CA PHE A 29 6.57 4.84 -12.52
C PHE A 29 5.91 3.86 -13.49
N ARG A 30 6.44 3.70 -14.70
CA ARG A 30 5.98 2.78 -15.75
C ARG A 30 4.50 2.94 -16.05
N LEU A 31 4.00 4.18 -16.08
CA LEU A 31 2.56 4.42 -16.20
C LEU A 31 2.05 4.11 -17.62
N LYS A 32 2.82 4.42 -18.68
CA LYS A 32 2.43 4.02 -20.04
C LYS A 32 2.45 2.50 -20.18
N GLU A 33 3.48 1.85 -19.66
CA GLU A 33 3.57 0.38 -19.63
C GLU A 33 2.39 -0.25 -18.87
N LYS A 34 1.96 0.37 -17.78
CA LYS A 34 0.76 -0.01 -17.01
C LYS A 34 -0.57 0.28 -17.71
N GLY A 35 -0.57 0.82 -18.93
CA GLY A 35 -1.76 1.09 -19.73
C GLY A 35 -2.47 2.42 -19.42
N PHE A 36 -1.83 3.35 -18.70
CA PHE A 36 -2.40 4.68 -18.47
C PHE A 36 -2.29 5.55 -19.75
N SER A 37 -3.37 6.24 -20.11
CA SER A 37 -3.42 7.19 -21.23
C SER A 37 -2.45 8.36 -21.02
N ASN A 38 -1.93 8.96 -22.09
CA ASN A 38 -1.03 10.12 -22.02
C ASN A 38 -1.53 11.26 -21.11
N ASN A 39 -2.82 11.61 -21.16
CA ASN A 39 -3.39 12.66 -20.29
C ASN A 39 -3.27 12.33 -18.79
N LYS A 40 -3.36 11.05 -18.42
CA LYS A 40 -3.20 10.60 -17.02
C LYS A 40 -1.72 10.61 -16.61
N VAL A 41 -0.83 10.29 -17.55
CA VAL A 41 0.62 10.38 -17.33
C VAL A 41 1.04 11.83 -17.12
N GLU A 42 0.58 12.74 -17.98
CA GLU A 42 0.80 14.19 -17.85
C GLU A 42 0.26 14.73 -16.53
N PHE A 43 -0.95 14.31 -16.14
CA PHE A 43 -1.52 14.65 -14.84
C PHE A 43 -0.63 14.17 -13.68
N ALA A 44 -0.13 12.93 -13.72
CA ALA A 44 0.74 12.39 -12.68
C ALA A 44 2.11 13.11 -12.63
N GLN A 45 2.67 13.45 -13.79
CA GLN A 45 3.87 14.28 -13.89
C GLN A 45 3.65 15.65 -13.23
N TYR A 46 2.51 16.28 -13.49
CA TYR A 46 2.13 17.54 -12.86
C TYR A 46 2.03 17.42 -11.33
N LEU A 47 1.40 16.37 -10.80
CA LEU A 47 1.30 16.15 -9.35
C LEU A 47 2.68 15.99 -8.69
N LEU A 48 3.53 15.13 -9.25
CA LEU A 48 4.89 14.94 -8.74
C LEU A 48 5.70 16.24 -8.79
N SER A 49 5.62 16.97 -9.90
CA SER A 49 6.34 18.23 -10.09
C SER A 49 5.92 19.30 -9.08
N ASN A 50 4.63 19.36 -8.74
CA ASN A 50 4.14 20.29 -7.72
C ASN A 50 4.56 19.89 -6.31
N LEU A 51 4.58 18.58 -5.99
CA LEU A 51 5.10 18.10 -4.71
C LEU A 51 6.58 18.45 -4.54
N LEU A 52 7.41 18.14 -5.56
CA LEU A 52 8.83 18.48 -5.56
C LEU A 52 9.06 19.99 -5.52
N GLY A 53 8.27 20.76 -6.27
CA GLY A 53 8.31 22.22 -6.26
C GLY A 53 7.78 22.86 -4.97
N GLY A 54 7.19 22.08 -4.07
CA GLY A 54 6.80 22.46 -2.72
C GLY A 54 7.89 22.21 -1.67
N ILE A 55 9.01 21.57 -2.04
CA ILE A 55 10.16 21.38 -1.15
C ILE A 55 10.82 22.73 -0.89
N GLY A 56 11.05 23.04 0.38
CA GLY A 56 11.65 24.29 0.82
C GLY A 56 12.72 24.09 1.90
N TYR A 57 13.58 25.10 2.05
CA TYR A 57 14.51 25.24 3.15
C TYR A 57 14.06 26.39 4.05
N PHE A 58 13.81 26.09 5.31
CA PHE A 58 13.30 27.02 6.31
C PHE A 58 14.31 27.18 7.43
N HIS A 59 14.48 28.40 7.93
CA HIS A 59 15.39 28.67 9.04
C HIS A 59 14.85 29.78 9.94
N GLY A 60 14.85 29.54 11.25
CA GLY A 60 14.41 30.53 12.24
C GLY A 60 14.06 29.88 13.57
N SER A 61 13.61 30.72 14.50
CA SER A 61 13.09 30.27 15.79
C SER A 61 11.61 29.85 15.67
N SER A 62 11.25 28.81 16.42
CA SER A 62 9.86 28.44 16.72
C SER A 62 9.38 29.17 17.98
N VAL A 63 8.07 29.18 18.20
CA VAL A 63 7.43 29.63 19.44
C VAL A 63 6.96 28.40 20.20
N VAL A 64 7.50 28.15 21.38
CA VAL A 64 7.22 26.94 22.18
C VAL A 64 6.90 27.32 23.61
N ASP A 65 5.85 26.72 24.17
CA ASP A 65 5.54 26.83 25.60
C ASP A 65 5.99 25.57 26.34
N ARG A 66 7.01 25.70 27.18
CA ARG A 66 7.54 24.61 28.02
C ARG A 66 7.13 24.71 29.49
N SER A 67 6.18 25.58 29.83
CA SER A 67 5.78 25.83 31.22
C SER A 67 4.89 24.73 31.81
N HIS A 68 4.29 23.90 30.96
CA HIS A 68 3.42 22.79 31.34
C HIS A 68 4.23 21.48 31.48
N PRO A 69 4.00 20.68 32.53
CA PRO A 69 4.64 19.36 32.68
C PRO A 69 4.29 18.44 31.50
N PRO A 70 5.24 17.62 30.99
CA PRO A 70 5.01 16.74 29.84
C PRO A 70 3.94 15.65 30.05
N MET A 71 3.56 15.38 31.30
CA MET A 71 2.60 14.36 31.71
C MET A 71 1.40 14.94 32.46
N LEU A 72 1.09 16.22 32.26
CA LEU A 72 -0.10 16.82 32.85
C LEU A 72 -1.35 16.20 32.21
N ASP A 73 -2.24 15.67 33.03
CA ASP A 73 -3.58 15.30 32.57
C ASP A 73 -4.48 16.54 32.60
N GLU A 74 -4.96 16.92 31.42
CA GLU A 74 -5.92 18.02 31.23
C GLU A 74 -7.29 17.58 31.82
N GLU A 75 -7.65 18.10 33.00
CA GLU A 75 -8.91 17.72 33.68
C GLU A 75 -10.09 18.67 33.36
N ASP A 76 -9.82 19.92 32.92
CA ASP A 76 -10.88 20.92 32.69
C ASP A 76 -11.15 21.27 31.22
N PHE A 77 -10.27 20.86 30.29
CA PHE A 77 -10.34 21.04 28.83
C PHE A 77 -10.69 22.48 28.37
N LYS A 78 -10.48 23.48 29.24
CA LYS A 78 -10.85 24.91 29.01
C LYS A 78 -9.67 25.76 28.57
N GLY A 79 -8.46 25.21 28.58
CA GLY A 79 -7.22 25.86 28.18
C GLY A 79 -6.48 26.47 29.38
N GLU A 80 -5.15 26.32 29.38
CA GLU A 80 -4.26 26.84 30.43
C GLU A 80 -3.54 28.13 29.98
N PRO A 81 -3.09 28.98 30.92
CA PRO A 81 -2.32 30.17 30.59
C PRO A 81 -1.00 29.84 29.88
N VAL A 82 -0.87 30.28 28.63
CA VAL A 82 0.32 30.07 27.81
C VAL A 82 1.48 31.00 28.20
N ARG A 83 2.70 30.46 28.23
CA ARG A 83 3.99 31.17 28.40
C ARG A 83 4.93 30.85 27.23
N PRO A 84 4.63 31.38 26.03
CA PRO A 84 5.39 31.07 24.83
C PRO A 84 6.78 31.73 24.85
N GLU A 85 7.80 30.97 24.48
CA GLU A 85 9.17 31.46 24.33
C GLU A 85 9.72 31.14 22.94
N LEU A 86 10.61 32.00 22.44
CA LEU A 86 11.34 31.72 21.20
C LEU A 86 12.41 30.67 21.46
N THR A 87 12.45 29.64 20.61
CA THR A 87 13.54 28.66 20.64
C THR A 87 14.83 29.25 20.06
N LYS A 88 15.95 28.54 20.26
CA LYS A 88 17.12 28.76 19.42
C LYS A 88 16.74 28.50 17.94
N PRO A 89 17.31 29.25 16.98
CA PRO A 89 17.06 29.01 15.57
C PRO A 89 17.43 27.59 15.16
N GLN A 90 16.60 27.00 14.31
CA GLN A 90 16.79 25.69 13.70
C GLN A 90 16.57 25.80 12.19
N ALA A 91 16.97 24.76 11.46
CA ALA A 91 16.77 24.65 10.02
C ALA A 91 15.96 23.39 9.70
N LEU A 92 15.14 23.47 8.66
CA LEU A 92 14.39 22.34 8.16
C LEU A 92 14.36 22.37 6.63
N PHE A 93 14.77 21.28 6.01
CA PHE A 93 14.58 21.00 4.59
C PHE A 93 13.46 19.97 4.45
N THR A 94 12.34 20.35 3.84
CA THR A 94 11.08 19.57 3.90
C THR A 94 10.15 19.86 2.73
N ALA A 95 9.28 18.91 2.40
CA ALA A 95 8.11 19.17 1.57
C ALA A 95 7.05 19.99 2.34
N THR A 96 6.10 20.58 1.62
CA THR A 96 5.00 21.37 2.19
C THR A 96 3.64 20.87 1.69
N PRO A 97 2.61 20.77 2.54
CA PRO A 97 1.30 20.26 2.11
C PRO A 97 0.64 21.12 1.02
N SER A 98 0.85 22.45 1.10
CA SER A 98 0.27 23.41 0.17
C SER A 98 1.07 24.70 0.17
N ARG A 99 1.70 25.05 -0.96
CA ARG A 99 2.44 26.31 -1.12
C ARG A 99 1.64 27.58 -0.78
N PRO A 100 0.35 27.73 -1.15
CA PRO A 100 -0.40 28.95 -0.81
C PRO A 100 -0.91 29.00 0.63
N PHE A 101 -1.29 27.87 1.22
CA PHE A 101 -1.97 27.83 2.53
C PHE A 101 -1.06 27.33 3.67
N PHE A 102 -0.24 26.33 3.38
CA PHE A 102 0.60 25.61 4.33
C PHE A 102 2.07 25.55 3.88
N PRO A 103 2.77 26.69 3.64
CA PRO A 103 4.16 26.70 3.15
C PRO A 103 5.17 26.45 4.28
N ARG A 104 5.04 25.33 4.98
CA ARG A 104 5.87 24.94 6.13
C ARG A 104 5.80 23.43 6.37
N GLY A 105 6.72 22.93 7.19
CA GLY A 105 6.75 21.50 7.54
C GLY A 105 5.61 21.13 8.48
N PHE A 106 4.89 20.06 8.16
CA PHE A 106 3.93 19.40 9.06
C PHE A 106 4.38 17.96 9.26
N TYR A 107 4.52 17.56 10.52
CA TYR A 107 5.17 16.30 10.90
C TYR A 107 4.45 15.08 10.33
N TRP A 108 3.11 15.01 10.50
CA TRP A 108 2.36 13.85 10.03
C TRP A 108 2.15 13.85 8.50
N ASP A 109 2.07 15.01 7.84
CA ASP A 109 2.01 15.09 6.38
C ASP A 109 3.30 14.58 5.74
N GLU A 110 4.45 14.88 6.36
CA GLU A 110 5.74 14.61 5.76
C GLU A 110 5.96 13.12 5.47
N GLY A 111 5.53 12.25 6.38
CA GLY A 111 5.59 10.81 6.15
C GLY A 111 4.94 10.39 4.83
N PHE A 112 3.79 10.98 4.48
CA PHE A 112 3.10 10.73 3.22
C PHE A 112 3.79 11.34 2.01
N HIS A 113 4.36 12.55 2.14
CA HIS A 113 5.17 13.15 1.07
C HIS A 113 6.33 12.24 0.67
N GLN A 114 7.01 11.66 1.66
CA GLN A 114 8.17 10.80 1.47
C GLN A 114 7.84 9.45 0.81
N LEU A 115 6.57 9.00 0.87
CA LEU A 115 6.14 7.80 0.13
C LEU A 115 6.24 7.98 -1.37
N LEU A 116 6.04 9.20 -1.90
CA LEU A 116 6.18 9.48 -3.33
C LEU A 116 7.56 10.03 -3.67
N ILE A 117 8.09 10.95 -2.86
CA ILE A 117 9.42 11.53 -3.09
C ILE A 117 10.48 10.42 -3.11
N GLY A 118 10.42 9.48 -2.18
CA GLY A 118 11.41 8.41 -2.13
C GLY A 118 11.36 7.42 -3.29
N GLU A 119 10.20 7.25 -3.97
CA GLU A 119 10.11 6.45 -5.20
C GLU A 119 10.77 7.16 -6.38
N TRP A 120 10.69 8.50 -6.39
CA TRP A 120 11.35 9.31 -7.39
C TRP A 120 12.85 9.44 -7.13
N ASP A 121 13.22 9.77 -5.90
CA ASP A 121 14.55 10.15 -5.45
C ASP A 121 14.76 9.72 -3.99
N ASN A 122 15.37 8.55 -3.81
CA ASN A 122 15.51 7.93 -2.51
C ASN A 122 16.37 8.79 -1.57
N ASP A 123 17.52 9.22 -2.03
CA ASP A 123 18.49 9.96 -1.22
C ASP A 123 17.99 11.36 -0.83
N LEU A 124 17.26 12.05 -1.72
CA LEU A 124 16.54 13.27 -1.37
C LEU A 124 15.56 13.03 -0.21
N SER A 125 14.83 11.91 -0.26
CA SER A 125 13.89 11.54 0.81
C SER A 125 14.61 11.29 2.15
N LEU A 126 15.74 10.58 2.11
CA LEU A 126 16.57 10.32 3.29
C LEU A 126 17.14 11.60 3.91
N ASP A 127 17.53 12.59 3.09
CA ASP A 127 18.01 13.89 3.57
C ASP A 127 16.90 14.68 4.26
N ILE A 128 15.67 14.67 3.72
CA ILE A 128 14.51 15.33 4.33
C ILE A 128 14.15 14.64 5.66
N ILE A 129 14.06 13.31 5.68
CA ILE A 129 13.79 12.54 6.91
C ILE A 129 14.84 12.87 7.99
N LYS A 130 16.12 12.94 7.61
CA LYS A 130 17.20 13.26 8.54
C LYS A 130 17.08 14.67 9.12
N HIS A 131 16.65 15.66 8.34
CA HIS A 131 16.37 17.01 8.87
C HIS A 131 15.27 16.96 9.93
N TRP A 132 14.16 16.26 9.66
CA TRP A 132 13.09 16.09 10.66
C TRP A 132 13.55 15.36 11.93
N VAL A 133 14.29 14.26 11.79
CA VAL A 133 14.84 13.52 12.93
C VAL A 133 15.78 14.40 13.77
N SER A 134 16.51 15.32 13.13
CA SER A 134 17.40 16.27 13.85
C SER A 134 16.64 17.27 14.74
N LEU A 135 15.35 17.49 14.48
CA LEU A 135 14.48 18.36 15.27
C LEU A 135 13.91 17.67 16.52
N ILE A 136 14.05 16.35 16.64
CA ILE A 136 13.68 15.63 17.87
C ILE A 136 14.58 16.14 19.00
N ASP A 137 13.97 16.78 19.99
CA ASP A 137 14.68 17.42 21.10
C ASP A 137 15.27 16.39 22.09
N GLU A 138 15.98 16.87 23.10
CA GLU A 138 16.60 16.04 24.14
C GLU A 138 15.58 15.28 25.02
N ASN A 139 14.29 15.58 24.92
CA ASN A 139 13.22 14.87 25.60
C ASN A 139 12.46 13.93 24.66
N GLY A 140 12.79 13.93 23.36
CA GLY A 140 12.14 13.11 22.33
C GLY A 140 10.95 13.76 21.64
N TRP A 141 10.65 15.02 21.93
CA TRP A 141 9.56 15.73 21.29
C TRP A 141 10.01 16.38 19.97
N VAL A 142 9.09 16.44 19.01
CA VAL A 142 9.21 17.23 17.78
C VAL A 142 7.88 17.95 17.54
N ALA A 143 7.93 19.23 17.22
CA ALA A 143 6.71 20.00 16.98
C ALA A 143 5.97 19.49 15.75
N ARG A 144 4.63 19.38 15.87
CA ARG A 144 3.74 18.94 14.78
C ARG A 144 3.79 19.88 13.57
N GLU A 145 4.05 21.16 13.80
CA GLU A 145 4.04 22.20 12.78
C GLU A 145 5.28 23.10 12.95
N GLN A 146 6.10 23.17 11.91
CA GLN A 146 7.43 23.79 11.96
C GLN A 146 7.36 25.23 11.42
N ILE A 147 7.05 26.17 12.31
CA ILE A 147 6.85 27.59 11.99
C ILE A 147 8.16 28.36 12.27
N LEU A 148 9.12 28.24 11.36
CA LEU A 148 10.48 28.77 11.55
C LEU A 148 10.62 30.20 11.00
N GLY A 149 10.75 31.18 11.89
CA GLY A 149 11.01 32.58 11.52
C GLY A 149 9.76 33.40 11.16
N GLU A 150 9.97 34.70 10.87
CA GLU A 150 8.88 35.67 10.64
C GLU A 150 8.09 35.39 9.36
N GLU A 151 8.76 34.92 8.31
CA GLU A 151 8.09 34.60 7.03
C GLU A 151 7.05 33.50 7.21
N ALA A 152 7.42 32.39 7.86
CA ALA A 152 6.49 31.31 8.18
C ALA A 152 5.38 31.79 9.12
N ARG A 153 5.71 32.54 10.18
CA ARG A 153 4.72 33.10 11.13
C ARG A 153 3.72 34.03 10.47
N SER A 154 4.09 34.76 9.41
CA SER A 154 3.17 35.64 8.67
C SER A 154 2.00 34.90 8.01
N LYS A 155 2.10 33.56 7.87
CA LYS A 155 1.09 32.68 7.27
C LYS A 155 0.27 31.90 8.30
N VAL A 156 0.48 32.14 9.60
CA VAL A 156 -0.19 31.40 10.68
C VAL A 156 -0.83 32.38 11.66
N PRO A 157 -2.15 32.27 11.94
CA PRO A 157 -2.78 33.06 13.00
C PRO A 157 -2.06 32.90 14.34
N PRO A 158 -1.87 33.96 15.14
CA PRO A 158 -1.10 33.92 16.39
C PRO A 158 -1.49 32.80 17.36
N GLU A 159 -2.77 32.46 17.43
CA GLU A 159 -3.33 31.40 18.27
C GLU A 159 -2.84 29.99 17.92
N PHE A 160 -2.37 29.76 16.70
CA PHE A 160 -1.82 28.47 16.24
C PHE A 160 -0.29 28.44 16.16
N GLN A 161 0.39 29.56 16.47
CA GLN A 161 1.85 29.62 16.37
C GLN A 161 2.56 28.86 17.49
N THR A 162 2.01 28.88 18.71
CA THR A 162 2.64 28.28 19.88
C THR A 162 2.54 26.75 19.81
N GLN A 163 3.68 26.09 19.93
CA GLN A 163 3.77 24.63 19.99
C GLN A 163 3.94 24.15 21.44
N PHE A 164 3.44 22.95 21.75
CA PHE A 164 3.41 22.40 23.11
C PHE A 164 4.14 21.05 23.17
N PRO A 165 5.19 20.88 24.01
CA PRO A 165 5.99 19.65 24.07
C PRO A 165 5.31 18.37 24.57
N HIS A 166 4.07 18.44 25.03
CA HIS A 166 3.25 17.29 25.39
C HIS A 166 2.22 16.95 24.30
N TYR A 167 2.07 17.80 23.29
CA TYR A 167 1.19 17.56 22.15
C TYR A 167 1.94 16.78 21.08
N ALA A 168 1.41 15.60 20.81
CA ALA A 168 1.92 14.69 19.81
C ALA A 168 1.25 14.86 18.45
N ASN A 169 1.74 14.14 17.45
CA ASN A 169 1.10 13.99 16.14
C ASN A 169 1.45 12.62 15.54
N PRO A 170 0.63 12.03 14.64
CA PRO A 170 0.90 10.70 14.11
C PRO A 170 2.33 10.54 13.60
N PRO A 171 3.07 9.50 14.03
CA PRO A 171 4.47 9.28 13.69
C PRO A 171 4.68 8.73 12.26
N THR A 172 4.12 9.40 11.26
CA THR A 172 4.18 8.97 9.85
C THR A 172 5.60 9.01 9.26
N LEU A 173 6.56 9.70 9.87
CA LEU A 173 7.97 9.55 9.49
C LEU A 173 8.47 8.12 9.67
N TYR A 174 7.94 7.37 10.65
CA TYR A 174 8.25 5.94 10.78
C TYR A 174 7.72 5.17 9.56
N LEU A 175 6.54 5.53 9.05
CA LEU A 175 6.01 4.94 7.82
C LEU A 175 6.95 5.20 6.63
N ALA A 176 7.45 6.42 6.46
CA ALA A 176 8.41 6.73 5.40
C ALA A 176 9.72 5.93 5.54
N ILE A 177 10.23 5.77 6.76
CA ILE A 177 11.42 4.96 7.04
C ILE A 177 11.16 3.49 6.73
N LYS A 178 9.98 2.95 7.08
CA LYS A 178 9.60 1.58 6.72
C LYS A 178 9.61 1.38 5.21
N HIS A 179 9.07 2.34 4.44
CA HIS A 179 9.09 2.29 2.98
C HIS A 179 10.49 2.36 2.39
N PHE A 180 11.40 3.14 2.98
CA PHE A 180 12.80 3.10 2.59
C PHE A 180 13.40 1.70 2.80
N ILE A 181 13.14 1.07 3.95
CA ILE A 181 13.62 -0.28 4.24
C ILE A 181 13.03 -1.28 3.23
N ASP A 182 11.73 -1.20 2.92
CA ASP A 182 11.07 -2.05 1.91
C ASP A 182 11.75 -1.89 0.54
N ARG A 183 12.04 -0.65 0.11
CA ARG A 183 12.78 -0.36 -1.14
C ARG A 183 14.19 -0.94 -1.12
N LEU A 184 14.91 -0.79 -0.01
CA LEU A 184 16.27 -1.31 0.14
C LEU A 184 16.29 -2.83 -0.02
N GLU A 185 15.37 -3.54 0.62
CA GLU A 185 15.25 -4.99 0.50
C GLU A 185 14.90 -5.44 -0.92
N ALA A 186 13.90 -4.79 -1.55
CA ALA A 186 13.51 -5.09 -2.92
C ALA A 186 14.66 -4.86 -3.90
N HIS A 187 15.41 -3.77 -3.73
CA HIS A 187 16.55 -3.43 -4.57
C HIS A 187 17.71 -4.43 -4.40
N GLN A 188 18.00 -4.86 -3.17
CA GLN A 188 19.00 -5.89 -2.90
C GLN A 188 18.62 -7.24 -3.54
N GLN A 189 17.35 -7.64 -3.43
CA GLN A 189 16.84 -8.87 -4.05
C GLN A 189 16.96 -8.81 -5.58
N GLN A 190 16.61 -7.68 -6.19
CA GLN A 190 16.74 -7.49 -7.63
C GLN A 190 18.20 -7.60 -8.08
N LYS A 191 19.14 -6.94 -7.39
CA LYS A 191 20.58 -7.06 -7.70
C LYS A 191 21.10 -8.49 -7.59
N LEU A 192 20.66 -9.23 -6.59
CA LEU A 192 21.02 -10.65 -6.44
C LEU A 192 20.52 -11.45 -7.65
N LEU A 193 19.26 -11.27 -8.07
CA LEU A 193 18.71 -11.95 -9.25
C LEU A 193 19.45 -11.57 -10.55
N GLU A 194 19.74 -10.28 -10.75
CA GLU A 194 20.50 -9.80 -11.91
C GLU A 194 21.92 -10.43 -11.95
N SER A 195 22.59 -10.52 -10.80
CA SER A 195 23.91 -11.16 -10.70
C SER A 195 23.91 -12.67 -10.97
N MET A 196 22.76 -13.33 -10.82
CA MET A 196 22.58 -14.75 -11.12
C MET A 196 22.25 -15.03 -12.59
N VAL A 197 21.69 -14.05 -13.31
CA VAL A 197 21.24 -14.18 -14.71
C VAL A 197 22.30 -13.68 -15.70
N ASP A 198 23.12 -12.70 -15.32
CA ASP A 198 24.10 -12.09 -16.24
C ASP A 198 25.56 -12.31 -15.78
N SER A 199 26.26 -13.24 -16.44
CA SER A 199 27.73 -13.39 -16.33
C SER A 199 28.51 -12.37 -17.18
N GLN A 200 27.85 -11.38 -17.78
CA GLN A 200 28.51 -10.29 -18.51
C GLN A 200 28.27 -8.97 -17.79
N LEU A 201 29.32 -8.45 -17.14
CA LEU A 201 29.36 -7.08 -16.62
C LEU A 201 29.02 -6.08 -17.73
N LYS A 202 27.79 -5.57 -17.73
CA LYS A 202 27.50 -4.27 -18.35
C LYS A 202 28.06 -3.19 -17.43
N MET A 203 29.18 -2.60 -17.82
CA MET A 203 29.58 -1.30 -17.28
C MET A 203 28.51 -0.30 -17.68
N GLY A 204 27.60 0.01 -16.76
CA GLY A 204 26.66 1.11 -16.91
C GLY A 204 27.42 2.43 -17.00
N THR A 205 26.97 3.32 -17.88
CA THR A 205 27.38 4.72 -17.87
C THR A 205 26.94 5.35 -16.56
N LEU A 206 27.89 5.73 -15.71
CA LEU A 206 27.64 6.49 -14.49
C LEU A 206 27.18 7.90 -14.89
N ASP A 207 25.87 8.10 -15.07
CA ASP A 207 25.33 9.45 -14.89
C ASP A 207 25.42 9.73 -13.39
N GLU A 208 26.33 10.63 -12.99
CA GLU A 208 26.58 11.02 -11.60
C GLU A 208 25.28 11.32 -10.86
N SER A 209 24.30 11.90 -11.55
CA SER A 209 23.02 12.24 -10.95
C SER A 209 22.14 11.02 -10.67
N SER A 210 22.21 9.93 -11.44
CA SER A 210 21.45 8.70 -11.18
C SER A 210 22.01 7.93 -9.99
N VAL A 211 23.34 7.91 -9.86
CA VAL A 211 24.06 7.25 -8.76
C VAL A 211 23.75 7.94 -7.42
N LEU A 212 23.72 9.27 -7.41
CA LEU A 212 23.44 10.02 -6.18
C LEU A 212 22.03 9.82 -5.64
N ARG A 213 21.04 9.55 -6.50
CA ARG A 213 19.62 9.44 -6.12
C ARG A 213 19.26 8.13 -5.44
N ASN A 214 20.04 7.09 -5.71
CA ASN A 214 19.84 5.74 -5.18
C ASN A 214 21.06 5.25 -4.39
N LEU A 215 21.96 6.15 -4.00
CA LEU A 215 23.24 5.81 -3.39
C LEU A 215 23.08 4.88 -2.18
N HIS A 216 22.10 5.14 -1.31
CA HIS A 216 21.84 4.30 -0.14
C HIS A 216 21.14 2.98 -0.50
N LEU A 217 20.39 2.90 -1.60
CA LEU A 217 19.86 1.63 -2.11
C LEU A 217 20.98 0.80 -2.75
N ASP A 218 21.91 1.48 -3.43
CA ASP A 218 23.00 0.86 -4.16
C ASP A 218 24.08 0.29 -3.24
N GLN A 219 24.29 0.92 -2.08
CA GLN A 219 25.32 0.59 -1.10
C GLN A 219 24.74 0.31 0.29
N SER A 220 24.57 -0.97 0.60
CA SER A 220 24.01 -1.44 1.88
C SER A 220 24.72 -0.87 3.13
N GLU A 221 26.02 -0.66 3.06
CA GLU A 221 26.81 -0.07 4.15
C GLU A 221 26.42 1.37 4.44
N LEU A 222 26.07 2.16 3.41
CA LEU A 222 25.60 3.52 3.58
C LEU A 222 24.19 3.53 4.17
N ALA A 223 23.30 2.63 3.72
CA ALA A 223 21.99 2.46 4.34
C ALA A 223 22.08 2.11 5.83
N SER A 224 22.96 1.18 6.19
CA SER A 224 23.20 0.79 7.59
C SER A 224 23.72 1.98 8.43
N HIS A 225 24.70 2.73 7.91
CA HIS A 225 25.18 3.94 8.58
C HIS A 225 24.08 5.00 8.74
N TRP A 226 23.23 5.19 7.74
CA TRP A 226 22.12 6.13 7.80
C TRP A 226 21.09 5.73 8.87
N LEU A 227 20.70 4.44 8.90
CA LEU A 227 19.82 3.90 9.95
C LEU A 227 20.42 4.09 11.34
N LYS A 228 21.71 3.77 11.51
CA LYS A 228 22.44 3.96 12.78
C LYS A 228 22.46 5.42 13.22
N ALA A 229 22.59 6.35 12.27
CA ALA A 229 22.64 7.79 12.56
C ALA A 229 21.31 8.35 13.09
N ILE A 230 20.16 7.82 12.64
CA ILE A 230 18.84 8.28 13.10
C ILE A 230 18.28 7.48 14.28
N TYR A 231 18.77 6.25 14.50
CA TYR A 231 18.19 5.29 15.44
C TYR A 231 18.03 5.82 16.87
N SER A 232 19.06 6.48 17.42
CA SER A 232 19.01 6.98 18.80
C SER A 232 17.91 8.03 19.01
N LYS A 233 17.69 8.90 18.02
CA LYS A 233 16.62 9.90 18.03
C LYS A 233 15.24 9.29 17.86
N LEU A 234 15.11 8.26 17.02
CA LEU A 234 13.84 7.52 16.89
C LEU A 234 13.49 6.82 18.20
N ARG A 235 14.44 6.10 18.82
CA ARG A 235 14.22 5.47 20.13
C ARG A 235 13.81 6.50 21.19
N GLN A 236 14.45 7.66 21.21
CA GLN A 236 14.12 8.75 22.12
C GLN A 236 12.69 9.28 21.90
N ASN A 237 12.29 9.46 20.65
CA ASN A 237 10.93 9.88 20.30
C ASN A 237 9.89 8.81 20.66
N TRP A 238 10.16 7.54 20.41
CA TRP A 238 9.28 6.44 20.84
C TRP A 238 9.11 6.37 22.36
N LEU A 239 10.20 6.53 23.14
CA LEU A 239 10.12 6.62 24.60
C LEU A 239 9.29 7.83 25.06
N TRP A 240 9.42 8.97 24.37
CA TRP A 240 8.63 10.15 24.64
C TRP A 240 7.14 9.90 24.39
N PHE A 241 6.76 9.30 23.26
CA PHE A 241 5.37 8.92 22.98
C PHE A 241 4.82 7.98 24.05
N ARG A 242 5.57 6.91 24.37
CA ARG A 242 5.14 5.91 25.35
C ARG A 242 4.89 6.47 26.74
N SER A 243 5.67 7.46 27.12
CA SER A 243 5.61 8.06 28.44
C SER A 243 4.57 9.18 28.52
N THR A 244 4.56 10.11 27.55
CA THR A 244 3.69 11.30 27.59
C THR A 244 2.26 11.03 27.13
N GLN A 245 2.05 10.05 26.25
CA GLN A 245 0.73 9.73 25.71
C GLN A 245 0.07 8.52 26.38
N ARG A 246 0.60 8.07 27.53
CA ARG A 246 0.06 6.93 28.28
C ARG A 246 -1.39 7.20 28.71
N GLY A 247 -2.27 6.23 28.54
CA GLY A 247 -3.66 6.24 29.03
C GLY A 247 -3.78 5.55 30.38
N HIS A 248 -4.92 5.76 31.06
CA HIS A 248 -5.17 5.17 32.37
C HIS A 248 -6.08 3.94 32.27
N LEU A 249 -5.56 2.77 32.65
CA LEU A 249 -6.36 1.55 32.80
C LEU A 249 -6.94 1.42 34.21
N LYS A 250 -6.06 1.23 35.20
CA LYS A 250 -6.43 0.93 36.60
C LYS A 250 -7.27 2.02 37.27
N LYS A 251 -7.05 3.30 36.94
CA LYS A 251 -7.84 4.44 37.46
C LYS A 251 -9.35 4.30 37.15
N PHE A 252 -9.68 3.64 36.03
CA PHE A 252 -11.04 3.50 35.52
C PHE A 252 -11.52 2.04 35.47
N GLY A 253 -10.87 1.15 36.22
CA GLY A 253 -11.30 -0.25 36.35
C GLY A 253 -11.20 -1.08 35.07
N ARG A 254 -10.33 -0.70 34.11
CA ARG A 254 -10.09 -1.48 32.90
C ARG A 254 -9.14 -2.63 33.16
N GLU A 255 -9.44 -3.79 32.59
CA GLU A 255 -8.57 -4.97 32.59
C GLU A 255 -8.04 -5.21 31.16
N ALA A 256 -6.74 -5.48 31.05
CA ALA A 256 -6.07 -5.84 29.81
C ALA A 256 -4.83 -6.68 30.10
N SER A 257 -4.30 -7.35 29.09
CA SER A 257 -3.14 -8.23 29.20
C SER A 257 -1.86 -7.52 29.65
N SER A 258 -1.75 -6.21 29.42
CA SER A 258 -0.64 -5.37 29.86
C SER A 258 -1.10 -3.97 30.26
N ASP A 259 -0.17 -3.14 30.78
CA ASP A 259 -0.44 -1.72 31.07
C ASP A 259 -0.34 -0.82 29.81
N GLU A 260 -0.10 -1.36 28.61
CA GLU A 260 0.06 -0.59 27.37
C GLU A 260 -1.28 -0.05 26.86
N ALA A 261 -1.50 1.25 27.01
CA ALA A 261 -2.71 1.93 26.58
C ALA A 261 -2.38 3.40 26.35
N TYR A 262 -3.03 4.03 25.36
CA TYR A 262 -2.63 5.36 24.91
C TYR A 262 -3.80 6.32 24.69
N ARG A 263 -3.56 7.60 24.94
CA ARG A 263 -4.50 8.71 24.77
C ARG A 263 -3.79 9.94 24.25
N TRP A 264 -4.39 10.58 23.26
CA TRP A 264 -3.94 11.87 22.72
C TRP A 264 -4.10 12.97 23.78
N ARG A 265 -3.04 13.75 24.00
CA ARG A 265 -3.09 14.99 24.79
C ARG A 265 -3.50 16.19 23.93
N GLY A 266 -3.92 17.29 24.55
CA GLY A 266 -4.31 18.53 23.87
C GLY A 266 -5.66 18.48 23.17
N ARG A 267 -6.55 17.59 23.61
CA ARG A 267 -7.90 17.50 23.04
C ARG A 267 -8.75 18.65 23.58
N THR A 268 -9.63 19.20 22.76
CA THR A 268 -10.72 20.09 23.18
C THR A 268 -12.06 19.36 23.04
N PRO A 269 -13.18 19.90 23.55
CA PRO A 269 -14.50 19.28 23.40
C PRO A 269 -14.84 18.85 21.96
N ASN A 270 -14.44 19.65 20.97
CA ASN A 270 -14.82 19.41 19.58
C ASN A 270 -13.69 18.90 18.70
N HIS A 271 -12.42 18.95 19.15
CA HIS A 271 -11.27 18.66 18.31
C HIS A 271 -10.18 17.85 18.99
N THR A 272 -9.58 16.92 18.26
CA THR A 272 -8.35 16.21 18.64
C THR A 272 -7.25 16.50 17.61
N LEU A 273 -6.79 17.76 17.57
CA LEU A 273 -5.79 18.25 16.60
C LEU A 273 -4.47 17.45 16.59
N THR A 274 -4.13 16.87 17.74
CA THR A 274 -2.95 16.02 17.90
C THR A 274 -3.09 14.68 17.19
N SER A 275 -4.30 14.20 16.90
CA SER A 275 -4.49 12.97 16.11
C SER A 275 -4.30 13.15 14.61
N GLY A 276 -4.30 14.39 14.10
CA GLY A 276 -4.38 14.68 12.67
C GLY A 276 -5.77 14.48 12.05
N LEU A 277 -6.72 13.93 12.81
CA LEU A 277 -8.13 13.76 12.45
C LEU A 277 -8.99 14.77 13.23
N ASP A 278 -8.75 16.05 12.99
CA ASP A 278 -9.12 17.18 13.84
C ASP A 278 -10.54 17.10 14.42
N ASP A 279 -11.57 17.03 13.59
CA ASP A 279 -12.99 17.01 14.01
C ASP A 279 -13.63 15.62 13.98
N TYR A 280 -12.85 14.53 13.83
CA TYR A 280 -13.40 13.17 13.85
C TYR A 280 -14.13 12.91 15.18
N PRO A 281 -15.36 12.38 15.16
CA PRO A 281 -16.15 12.21 16.37
C PRO A 281 -15.49 11.20 17.31
N ARG A 282 -15.35 11.61 18.57
CA ARG A 282 -14.84 10.78 19.69
C ARG A 282 -15.75 11.02 20.89
N GLY A 283 -15.55 10.26 21.97
CA GLY A 283 -16.36 10.35 23.19
C GLY A 283 -16.26 11.70 23.90
N ASP A 284 -16.98 11.84 25.01
CA ASP A 284 -16.85 13.03 25.85
C ASP A 284 -15.41 13.13 26.40
N PRO A 285 -14.76 14.31 26.28
CA PRO A 285 -13.38 14.49 26.72
C PRO A 285 -13.22 14.12 28.20
N SER A 286 -12.27 13.23 28.46
CA SER A 286 -11.88 12.89 29.82
C SER A 286 -10.47 12.33 29.84
N VAL A 287 -9.83 12.38 31.00
CA VAL A 287 -8.52 11.73 31.20
C VAL A 287 -8.63 10.20 31.11
N GLY A 288 -9.85 9.66 31.10
CA GLY A 288 -10.15 8.25 30.94
C GLY A 288 -10.29 7.77 29.51
N GLU A 289 -10.12 8.60 28.48
CA GLU A 289 -10.18 8.11 27.09
C GLU A 289 -9.00 7.18 26.76
N LEU A 290 -9.19 6.27 25.79
CA LEU A 290 -8.12 5.55 25.11
C LEU A 290 -8.38 5.60 23.61
N HIS A 291 -7.35 5.91 22.83
CA HIS A 291 -7.48 6.20 21.40
C HIS A 291 -6.87 5.11 20.54
N LEU A 292 -7.70 4.48 19.71
CA LEU A 292 -7.37 3.34 18.86
C LEU A 292 -6.27 3.67 17.85
N ASP A 293 -6.39 4.82 17.22
CA ASP A 293 -5.45 5.28 16.19
C ASP A 293 -4.05 5.48 16.77
N LEU A 294 -3.94 6.12 17.93
CA LEU A 294 -2.68 6.26 18.64
C LEU A 294 -2.11 4.89 19.06
N HIS A 295 -2.95 4.02 19.61
CA HIS A 295 -2.55 2.67 20.01
C HIS A 295 -1.98 1.87 18.84
N SER A 296 -2.62 2.00 17.67
CA SER A 296 -2.16 1.39 16.41
C SER A 296 -0.84 1.99 15.93
N TRP A 297 -0.66 3.31 16.00
CA TRP A 297 0.63 3.95 15.69
C TRP A 297 1.76 3.45 16.60
N MET A 298 1.49 3.27 17.89
CA MET A 298 2.49 2.77 18.83
C MET A 298 2.89 1.32 18.53
N ALA A 299 1.94 0.46 18.13
CA ALA A 299 2.25 -0.89 17.68
C ALA A 299 3.14 -0.89 16.42
N PHE A 300 2.79 -0.07 15.43
CA PHE A 300 3.54 0.06 14.18
C PHE A 300 4.98 0.58 14.41
N CYS A 301 5.13 1.66 15.16
CA CYS A 301 6.44 2.25 15.47
C CYS A 301 7.33 1.28 16.25
N THR A 302 6.76 0.55 17.22
CA THR A 302 7.50 -0.45 18.00
C THR A 302 7.98 -1.60 17.10
N GLY A 303 7.14 -2.06 16.18
CA GLY A 303 7.50 -3.06 15.17
C GLY A 303 8.63 -2.60 14.25
N LEU A 304 8.59 -1.36 13.76
CA LEU A 304 9.66 -0.81 12.93
C LEU A 304 10.97 -0.68 13.71
N LEU A 305 10.94 -0.23 14.96
CA LEU A 305 12.16 -0.15 15.78
C LEU A 305 12.78 -1.52 16.04
N LYS A 306 11.96 -2.56 16.21
CA LYS A 306 12.41 -3.96 16.25
C LYS A 306 13.14 -4.35 14.97
N GLU A 307 12.56 -4.04 13.82
CA GLU A 307 13.15 -4.33 12.50
C GLU A 307 14.47 -3.58 12.28
N ILE A 308 14.54 -2.29 12.64
CA ILE A 308 15.77 -1.50 12.54
C ILE A 308 16.84 -2.06 13.49
N ALA A 309 16.50 -2.35 14.75
CA ALA A 309 17.44 -2.93 15.70
C ALA A 309 18.01 -4.25 15.20
N HIS A 310 17.17 -5.13 14.65
CA HIS A 310 17.62 -6.37 14.01
C HIS A 310 18.60 -6.12 12.86
N LYS A 311 18.31 -5.16 11.97
CA LYS A 311 19.16 -4.81 10.82
C LYS A 311 20.50 -4.18 11.21
N LEU A 312 20.55 -3.44 12.31
CA LEU A 312 21.78 -2.84 12.82
C LEU A 312 22.73 -3.87 13.47
N GLY A 313 22.22 -5.09 13.75
CA GLY A 313 23.01 -6.23 14.19
C GLY A 313 23.10 -6.40 15.72
N PRO A 314 23.93 -7.34 16.19
CA PRO A 314 23.87 -7.86 17.57
C PRO A 314 24.06 -6.84 18.69
N GLU A 315 24.68 -5.69 18.41
CA GLU A 315 24.81 -4.58 19.36
C GLU A 315 23.44 -4.07 19.88
N TYR A 316 22.36 -4.32 19.12
CA TYR A 316 21.01 -3.84 19.38
C TYR A 316 20.03 -4.96 19.81
N ASP A 317 20.50 -6.17 20.07
CA ASP A 317 19.64 -7.32 20.44
C ASP A 317 18.80 -7.06 21.70
N LYS A 318 19.34 -6.29 22.66
CA LYS A 318 18.59 -5.90 23.86
C LYS A 318 17.36 -5.05 23.51
N ASP A 319 17.56 -4.05 22.65
CA ASP A 319 16.49 -3.17 22.20
C ASP A 319 15.47 -3.95 21.36
N MET A 320 15.95 -4.82 20.45
CA MET A 320 15.09 -5.70 19.65
C MET A 320 14.17 -6.56 20.52
N ASN A 321 14.70 -7.19 21.57
CA ASN A 321 13.92 -8.02 22.50
C ASN A 321 12.93 -7.20 23.33
N GLU A 322 13.33 -6.00 23.78
CA GLU A 322 12.44 -5.05 24.45
C GLU A 322 11.26 -4.68 23.54
N TYR A 323 11.54 -4.29 22.29
CA TYR A 323 10.49 -3.93 21.33
C TYR A 323 9.60 -5.12 20.99
N ALA A 324 10.14 -6.34 20.88
CA ALA A 324 9.35 -7.54 20.61
C ALA A 324 8.30 -7.77 21.70
N GLN A 325 8.70 -7.71 22.98
CA GLN A 325 7.76 -7.88 24.09
C GLN A 325 6.71 -6.76 24.13
N ILE A 326 7.14 -5.51 24.01
CA ILE A 326 6.21 -4.37 24.06
C ILE A 326 5.26 -4.37 22.88
N GLN A 327 5.72 -4.74 21.69
CA GLN A 327 4.86 -4.85 20.52
C GLN A 327 3.79 -5.92 20.74
N GLN A 328 4.16 -7.08 21.30
CA GLN A 328 3.21 -8.13 21.65
C GLN A 328 2.17 -7.62 22.68
N ASP A 329 2.61 -6.91 23.70
CA ASP A 329 1.75 -6.33 24.74
C ASP A 329 0.76 -5.30 24.17
N ILE A 330 1.21 -4.42 23.26
CA ILE A 330 0.35 -3.45 22.57
C ILE A 330 -0.64 -4.17 21.64
N LEU A 331 -0.20 -5.17 20.88
CA LEU A 331 -1.08 -5.92 19.97
C LEU A 331 -2.15 -6.71 20.72
N ALA A 332 -1.82 -7.33 21.86
CA ALA A 332 -2.81 -7.99 22.71
C ALA A 332 -3.84 -6.98 23.23
N ASN A 333 -3.37 -5.84 23.73
CA ASN A 333 -4.24 -4.78 24.25
C ASN A 333 -5.09 -4.09 23.16
N LEU A 334 -4.73 -4.22 21.87
CA LEU A 334 -5.56 -3.73 20.77
C LEU A 334 -6.93 -4.43 20.78
N ASP A 335 -6.93 -5.75 20.97
CA ASP A 335 -8.17 -6.52 21.06
C ASP A 335 -8.84 -6.33 22.43
N ASP A 336 -8.10 -6.44 23.54
CA ASP A 336 -8.67 -6.32 24.89
C ASP A 336 -9.37 -4.97 25.13
N LEU A 337 -8.84 -3.88 24.56
CA LEU A 337 -9.32 -2.53 24.83
C LEU A 337 -10.20 -1.98 23.70
N HIS A 338 -9.92 -2.29 22.44
CA HIS A 338 -10.53 -1.56 21.33
C HIS A 338 -11.47 -2.40 20.46
N TRP A 339 -11.44 -3.73 20.51
CA TRP A 339 -12.39 -4.53 19.76
C TRP A 339 -13.76 -4.56 20.44
N ASN A 340 -14.81 -4.24 19.69
CA ASN A 340 -16.18 -4.36 20.17
C ASN A 340 -16.90 -5.51 19.43
N GLU A 341 -17.19 -6.59 20.14
CA GLU A 341 -17.84 -7.78 19.58
C GLU A 341 -19.27 -7.52 19.10
N GLU A 342 -20.01 -6.60 19.72
CA GLU A 342 -21.39 -6.30 19.28
C GLU A 342 -21.38 -5.51 17.97
N LYS A 343 -20.48 -4.53 17.85
CA LYS A 343 -20.38 -3.66 16.68
C LYS A 343 -19.51 -4.24 15.56
N GLN A 344 -18.77 -5.33 15.84
CA GLN A 344 -17.84 -5.97 14.91
C GLN A 344 -16.84 -4.96 14.31
N MET A 345 -16.23 -4.13 15.17
CA MET A 345 -15.29 -3.11 14.75
C MET A 345 -14.38 -2.69 15.89
N TYR A 346 -13.25 -2.07 15.54
CA TYR A 346 -12.40 -1.38 16.50
C TYR A 346 -12.92 0.04 16.78
N CYS A 347 -12.90 0.42 18.06
CA CYS A 347 -13.44 1.68 18.57
C CYS A 347 -12.47 2.35 19.55
N ASP A 348 -12.63 3.67 19.73
CA ASP A 348 -12.06 4.35 20.89
C ASP A 348 -12.75 3.88 22.19
N GLN A 349 -12.13 4.14 23.33
CA GLN A 349 -12.80 4.06 24.63
C GLN A 349 -12.95 5.45 25.25
N ALA A 350 -14.08 5.67 25.91
CA ALA A 350 -14.36 6.85 26.73
C ALA A 350 -15.02 6.42 28.04
N LEU A 351 -15.55 7.39 28.79
CA LEU A 351 -16.35 7.15 29.99
C LEU A 351 -17.80 7.58 29.72
N ASP A 352 -18.75 6.84 30.27
CA ASP A 352 -20.15 7.26 30.31
C ASP A 352 -20.42 8.24 31.47
N GLU A 353 -21.67 8.68 31.62
CA GLU A 353 -22.11 9.57 32.70
C GLU A 353 -21.84 9.00 34.11
N THR A 354 -21.72 7.68 34.24
CA THR A 354 -21.43 6.98 35.50
C THR A 354 -19.93 6.80 35.76
N GLN A 355 -19.07 7.34 34.89
CA GLN A 355 -17.61 7.16 34.89
C GLN A 355 -17.18 5.72 34.58
N SER A 356 -18.04 4.94 33.93
CA SER A 356 -17.73 3.57 33.49
C SER A 356 -17.15 3.58 32.08
N PRO A 357 -16.11 2.75 31.78
CA PRO A 357 -15.58 2.63 30.43
C PRO A 357 -16.62 2.14 29.42
N ILE A 358 -16.69 2.80 28.26
CA ILE A 358 -17.52 2.41 27.12
C ILE A 358 -16.73 2.49 25.82
N HIS A 359 -17.11 1.68 24.82
CA HIS A 359 -16.61 1.84 23.45
C HIS A 359 -17.37 2.94 22.72
N VAL A 360 -16.63 3.83 22.06
CA VAL A 360 -17.19 4.89 21.21
C VAL A 360 -16.92 4.54 19.75
N CYS A 361 -17.94 3.98 19.12
CA CYS A 361 -17.84 3.33 17.82
C CYS A 361 -18.42 4.21 16.71
N HIS A 362 -17.58 5.07 16.15
CA HIS A 362 -17.86 5.81 14.92
C HIS A 362 -17.16 5.12 13.76
N LYS A 363 -17.93 4.52 12.84
CA LYS A 363 -17.39 3.83 11.66
C LYS A 363 -16.72 4.84 10.74
N GLY A 364 -15.45 4.64 10.42
CA GLY A 364 -14.67 5.58 9.64
C GLY A 364 -13.21 5.20 9.60
N TYR A 365 -12.36 6.13 9.14
CA TYR A 365 -10.91 5.93 9.05
C TYR A 365 -10.29 5.44 10.37
N LEU A 366 -10.77 5.95 11.51
CA LEU A 366 -10.29 5.55 12.83
C LEU A 366 -10.33 4.03 13.02
N SER A 367 -11.44 3.39 12.64
CA SER A 367 -11.63 1.95 12.76
C SER A 367 -10.79 1.11 11.79
N LEU A 368 -10.15 1.74 10.80
CA LEU A 368 -9.29 1.08 9.82
C LEU A 368 -7.83 1.01 10.28
N PHE A 369 -7.42 1.77 11.30
CA PHE A 369 -6.01 1.90 11.70
C PHE A 369 -5.27 0.58 11.93
N PRO A 370 -5.86 -0.42 12.62
CA PRO A 370 -5.27 -1.75 12.73
C PRO A 370 -4.93 -2.40 11.39
N MET A 371 -5.83 -2.30 10.42
CA MET A 371 -5.64 -2.87 9.09
C MET A 371 -4.66 -2.04 8.26
N VAL A 372 -4.84 -0.73 8.16
CA VAL A 372 -4.04 0.13 7.26
C VAL A 372 -2.57 0.23 7.69
N LEU A 373 -2.26 -0.06 8.96
CA LEU A 373 -0.89 -0.18 9.47
C LEU A 373 -0.36 -1.62 9.48
N GLY A 374 -1.11 -2.59 8.95
CA GLY A 374 -0.70 -3.99 8.85
C GLY A 374 -0.50 -4.67 10.20
N LEU A 375 -1.38 -4.42 11.16
CA LEU A 375 -1.30 -4.98 12.52
C LEU A 375 -2.13 -6.25 12.71
N LEU A 376 -2.99 -6.59 11.74
CA LEU A 376 -3.88 -7.75 11.79
C LEU A 376 -3.34 -8.90 10.94
N PRO A 377 -3.30 -10.14 11.45
CA PRO A 377 -3.04 -11.33 10.64
C PRO A 377 -3.99 -11.44 9.45
N ALA A 378 -3.52 -12.00 8.32
CA ALA A 378 -4.33 -12.15 7.11
C ALA A 378 -5.58 -13.02 7.28
N ASP A 379 -5.55 -13.96 8.22
CA ASP A 379 -6.64 -14.87 8.56
C ASP A 379 -7.51 -14.37 9.74
N SER A 380 -7.28 -13.14 10.22
CA SER A 380 -8.06 -12.57 11.32
C SER A 380 -9.53 -12.37 10.91
N PRO A 381 -10.51 -12.89 11.67
CA PRO A 381 -11.93 -12.61 11.40
C PRO A 381 -12.27 -11.12 11.50
N LYS A 382 -11.52 -10.37 12.32
CA LYS A 382 -11.67 -8.92 12.48
C LYS A 382 -11.33 -8.15 11.19
N LEU A 383 -10.43 -8.70 10.38
CA LEU A 383 -10.16 -8.17 9.04
C LEU A 383 -11.40 -8.29 8.14
N GLY A 384 -12.12 -9.41 8.21
CA GLY A 384 -13.37 -9.61 7.48
C GLY A 384 -14.40 -8.50 7.79
N ALA A 385 -14.61 -8.22 9.07
CA ALA A 385 -15.54 -7.16 9.48
C ALA A 385 -15.14 -5.75 8.99
N ILE A 386 -13.83 -5.46 8.97
CA ILE A 386 -13.31 -4.21 8.39
C ILE A 386 -13.57 -4.15 6.88
N LEU A 387 -13.35 -5.25 6.15
CA LEU A 387 -13.60 -5.32 4.72
C LEU A 387 -15.09 -5.15 4.39
N ASP A 388 -15.98 -5.75 5.19
CA ASP A 388 -17.43 -5.57 5.06
C ASP A 388 -17.82 -4.10 5.22
N MET A 389 -17.27 -3.41 6.24
CA MET A 389 -17.49 -1.97 6.46
C MET A 389 -16.97 -1.12 5.29
N ILE A 390 -15.79 -1.45 4.75
CA ILE A 390 -15.20 -0.75 3.61
C ILE A 390 -16.08 -0.86 2.36
N GLN A 391 -16.66 -2.04 2.10
CA GLN A 391 -17.43 -2.32 0.88
C GLN A 391 -18.87 -1.80 0.93
N ASP A 392 -19.39 -1.47 2.13
CA ASP A 392 -20.76 -1.00 2.30
C ASP A 392 -20.93 0.47 1.83
N LYS A 393 -21.85 0.66 0.88
CA LYS A 393 -22.22 1.95 0.28
C LYS A 393 -22.92 2.91 1.25
N GLN A 394 -23.61 2.37 2.26
CA GLN A 394 -24.24 3.13 3.34
C GLN A 394 -23.24 3.53 4.42
N GLU A 395 -22.04 2.96 4.39
CA GLU A 395 -20.97 3.22 5.36
C GLU A 395 -19.84 4.01 4.67
N LEU A 396 -18.71 3.38 4.38
CA LEU A 396 -17.50 4.05 3.90
C LEU A 396 -17.41 4.11 2.37
N TRP A 397 -18.03 3.17 1.64
CA TRP A 397 -17.86 3.09 0.19
C TRP A 397 -18.60 4.22 -0.55
N SER A 398 -17.86 5.01 -1.32
CA SER A 398 -18.42 5.99 -2.24
C SER A 398 -17.87 5.81 -3.66
N SER A 399 -18.50 6.47 -4.64
CA SER A 399 -18.00 6.50 -6.04
C SER A 399 -16.67 7.25 -6.22
N TYR A 400 -16.15 7.89 -5.16
CA TYR A 400 -14.97 8.76 -5.22
C TYR A 400 -13.82 8.31 -4.31
N GLY A 401 -13.98 7.19 -3.59
CA GLY A 401 -13.07 6.71 -2.55
C GLY A 401 -13.79 6.45 -1.23
N LEU A 402 -13.04 6.04 -0.21
CA LEU A 402 -13.57 5.81 1.12
C LEU A 402 -13.83 7.13 1.83
N ARG A 403 -15.01 7.25 2.44
CA ARG A 403 -15.37 8.40 3.28
C ARG A 403 -14.58 8.36 4.59
N SER A 404 -14.22 9.53 5.10
CA SER A 404 -13.58 9.64 6.43
C SER A 404 -14.45 9.12 7.55
N LEU A 405 -15.76 9.38 7.47
CA LEU A 405 -16.77 8.92 8.41
C LEU A 405 -17.91 8.28 7.63
N SER A 406 -18.53 7.26 8.22
CA SER A 406 -19.68 6.56 7.66
C SER A 406 -20.81 7.53 7.31
N ALA A 407 -21.44 7.30 6.15
CA ALA A 407 -22.63 8.05 5.72
C ALA A 407 -23.86 7.82 6.61
N SER A 408 -23.84 6.78 7.45
CA SER A 408 -24.89 6.48 8.42
C SER A 408 -24.61 7.06 9.81
N ASP A 409 -23.41 7.58 10.05
CA ASP A 409 -23.04 8.14 11.34
C ASP A 409 -23.80 9.46 11.62
N PRO A 410 -24.32 9.69 12.84
CA PRO A 410 -25.02 10.93 13.19
C PRO A 410 -24.21 12.21 12.98
N PHE A 411 -22.88 12.14 13.01
CA PHE A 411 -22.00 13.28 12.80
C PHE A 411 -21.63 13.50 11.32
N PHE A 412 -22.06 12.63 10.40
CA PHE A 412 -21.76 12.76 8.97
C PHE A 412 -22.24 14.10 8.40
N GLY A 413 -21.35 14.85 7.76
CA GLY A 413 -21.66 16.15 7.16
C GLY A 413 -21.88 17.29 8.15
N THR A 414 -21.63 17.08 9.46
CA THR A 414 -21.85 18.08 10.51
C THR A 414 -20.59 18.90 10.83
N GLY A 415 -20.74 19.99 11.57
CA GLY A 415 -19.61 20.80 12.06
C GLY A 415 -18.82 21.47 10.92
N GLU A 416 -17.50 21.46 11.04
CA GLU A 416 -16.59 21.92 9.96
C GLU A 416 -16.56 20.94 8.79
N ASN A 417 -17.04 19.71 9.00
CA ASN A 417 -17.11 18.65 8.02
C ASN A 417 -15.76 18.39 7.34
N TYR A 418 -14.70 18.28 8.14
CA TYR A 418 -13.34 18.06 7.62
C TYR A 418 -13.03 16.56 7.55
N TRP A 419 -13.14 15.85 8.67
CA TRP A 419 -13.00 14.39 8.82
C TRP A 419 -14.33 13.70 9.11
N ARG A 420 -15.46 14.36 8.83
CA ARG A 420 -16.83 13.85 9.05
C ARG A 420 -17.56 13.46 7.76
N GLY A 421 -16.82 12.94 6.78
CA GLY A 421 -17.41 12.45 5.53
C GLY A 421 -16.54 12.63 4.28
N PRO A 422 -15.77 13.73 4.11
CA PRO A 422 -14.91 13.90 2.94
C PRO A 422 -13.92 12.75 2.74
N VAL A 423 -13.52 12.54 1.47
CA VAL A 423 -12.52 11.55 1.07
C VAL A 423 -11.13 12.18 1.16
N TRP A 424 -10.20 11.45 1.76
CA TRP A 424 -8.82 11.91 1.99
C TRP A 424 -7.83 10.90 1.42
N LEU A 425 -6.91 11.39 0.59
CA LEU A 425 -6.04 10.56 -0.23
C LEU A 425 -5.05 9.73 0.60
N ASN A 426 -4.54 10.30 1.69
CA ASN A 426 -3.56 9.65 2.57
C ASN A 426 -4.09 8.35 3.18
N ILE A 427 -5.28 8.33 3.79
CA ILE A 427 -5.86 7.11 4.38
C ILE A 427 -6.35 6.14 3.30
N ASN A 428 -6.88 6.67 2.18
CA ASN A 428 -7.23 5.84 1.03
C ASN A 428 -5.99 5.14 0.44
N TYR A 429 -4.85 5.83 0.39
CA TYR A 429 -3.57 5.25 -0.04
C TYR A 429 -3.13 4.13 0.90
N LEU A 430 -3.16 4.34 2.23
CA LEU A 430 -2.80 3.28 3.18
C LEU A 430 -3.77 2.09 3.12
N THR A 431 -5.05 2.36 2.87
CA THR A 431 -6.04 1.30 2.65
C THR A 431 -5.72 0.49 1.41
N LEU A 432 -5.47 1.13 0.27
CA LEU A 432 -5.06 0.46 -0.96
C LEU A 432 -3.75 -0.32 -0.77
N GLN A 433 -2.78 0.27 -0.05
CA GLN A 433 -1.53 -0.39 0.27
C GLN A 433 -1.76 -1.65 1.12
N SER A 434 -2.58 -1.58 2.15
CA SER A 434 -2.87 -2.72 3.02
C SER A 434 -3.64 -3.82 2.29
N LEU A 435 -4.56 -3.45 1.39
CA LEU A 435 -5.25 -4.41 0.52
C LEU A 435 -4.32 -5.05 -0.52
N TYR A 436 -3.27 -4.33 -0.94
CA TYR A 436 -2.28 -4.81 -1.91
C TYR A 436 -1.19 -5.67 -1.27
N LYS A 437 -0.73 -5.31 -0.06
CA LYS A 437 0.24 -6.08 0.71
C LYS A 437 -0.47 -7.32 1.26
N PRO A 438 -0.03 -8.56 0.99
CA PRO A 438 -0.54 -9.71 1.73
C PRO A 438 -0.28 -9.46 3.23
N THR A 439 -1.33 -9.45 4.04
CA THR A 439 -1.30 -9.02 5.44
C THR A 439 -0.32 -9.86 6.27
N VAL A 440 0.73 -9.18 6.76
CA VAL A 440 1.65 -9.51 7.88
C VAL A 440 2.78 -10.52 7.66
N ALA A 441 3.98 -10.01 7.98
CA ALA A 441 5.23 -10.64 8.38
C ALA A 441 5.23 -12.16 8.59
N LEU A 442 5.95 -12.88 7.72
CA LEU A 442 6.56 -14.15 8.06
C LEU A 442 7.85 -13.87 8.83
N ASP A 443 7.89 -14.29 10.10
CA ASP A 443 9.06 -14.19 10.97
C ASP A 443 10.33 -14.75 10.31
N PHE A 444 11.45 -14.06 10.59
CA PHE A 444 12.80 -14.22 10.05
C PHE A 444 13.49 -15.59 10.29
N LEU A 445 12.78 -16.61 10.75
CA LEU A 445 13.32 -17.95 11.01
C LEU A 445 12.87 -19.02 9.99
N SER A 446 11.97 -18.70 9.07
CA SER A 446 11.43 -19.69 8.11
C SER A 446 12.02 -19.62 6.70
N ILE A 447 13.04 -18.78 6.48
CA ILE A 447 13.62 -18.49 5.16
C ILE A 447 14.27 -19.72 4.50
N HIS A 448 14.64 -20.77 5.24
CA HIS A 448 15.21 -21.97 4.63
C HIS A 448 14.21 -22.96 4.03
N TYR A 449 12.91 -22.86 4.34
CA TYR A 449 11.91 -23.82 3.85
C TYR A 449 10.95 -23.26 2.78
N LEU A 450 10.76 -21.94 2.72
CA LEU A 450 9.82 -21.30 1.77
C LEU A 450 10.45 -20.81 0.45
N MET A 451 11.78 -20.86 0.31
CA MET A 451 12.50 -20.41 -0.89
C MET A 451 12.38 -21.33 -2.13
N LYS A 452 11.55 -22.38 -2.10
CA LYS A 452 11.36 -23.29 -3.26
C LYS A 452 9.97 -23.26 -3.92
N MET A 453 9.01 -22.48 -3.42
CA MET A 453 7.69 -22.36 -4.05
C MET A 453 7.18 -20.93 -3.95
N ARG A 454 7.64 -20.02 -4.83
CA ARG A 454 6.99 -18.72 -5.07
C ARG A 454 7.60 -17.94 -6.24
N PHE A 455 7.73 -18.58 -7.41
CA PHE A 455 8.05 -17.88 -8.66
C PHE A 455 6.91 -17.83 -9.68
N THR A 456 5.67 -18.20 -9.31
CA THR A 456 4.60 -18.40 -10.30
C THR A 456 3.24 -17.77 -9.95
N LEU A 457 3.18 -16.87 -8.97
CA LEU A 457 1.90 -16.23 -8.56
C LEU A 457 1.83 -14.71 -8.80
N PHE A 458 2.82 -14.10 -9.45
CA PHE A 458 2.90 -12.64 -9.61
C PHE A 458 2.55 -12.08 -11.00
N ALA A 459 1.93 -12.88 -11.88
CA ALA A 459 1.46 -12.40 -13.19
C ALA A 459 -0.06 -12.07 -13.26
N LEU A 460 -0.86 -12.38 -12.23
CA LEU A 460 -2.33 -12.33 -12.34
C LEU A 460 -3.00 -11.07 -11.77
N ALA A 461 -2.23 -10.12 -11.20
CA ALA A 461 -2.76 -8.80 -10.82
C ALA A 461 -2.82 -7.79 -12.00
N PHE A 462 -2.48 -8.20 -13.23
CA PHE A 462 -2.49 -7.34 -14.41
C PHE A 462 -3.70 -7.51 -15.35
N THR A 463 -4.71 -8.29 -15.00
CA THR A 463 -5.87 -8.52 -15.89
C THR A 463 -7.19 -7.95 -15.38
N PHE A 464 -7.17 -6.96 -14.48
CA PHE A 464 -8.34 -6.13 -14.16
C PHE A 464 -8.47 -4.86 -15.02
N ALA A 465 -7.47 -4.55 -15.86
CA ALA A 465 -7.52 -3.38 -16.76
C ALA A 465 -7.93 -3.71 -18.21
N ILE A 466 -8.00 -4.98 -18.63
CA ILE A 466 -8.22 -5.33 -20.05
C ILE A 466 -9.66 -5.79 -20.32
N ALA A 467 -10.38 -6.34 -19.33
CA ALA A 467 -11.81 -6.67 -19.52
C ALA A 467 -12.68 -5.40 -19.74
N ALA A 468 -12.23 -4.24 -19.27
CA ALA A 468 -12.87 -2.96 -19.55
C ALA A 468 -12.68 -2.47 -21.01
N ASN A 469 -11.72 -3.04 -21.76
CA ASN A 469 -11.49 -2.70 -23.16
C ASN A 469 -12.18 -3.64 -24.16
N ALA A 470 -12.63 -4.83 -23.76
CA ALA A 470 -13.52 -5.64 -24.59
C ALA A 470 -14.94 -5.03 -24.66
N ALA A 471 -15.36 -4.36 -23.58
CA ALA A 471 -16.63 -3.63 -23.50
C ALA A 471 -16.62 -2.26 -24.21
N THR A 472 -15.46 -1.78 -24.69
CA THR A 472 -15.32 -0.60 -25.54
C THR A 472 -14.97 -0.99 -26.97
N LEU A 473 -15.54 -2.09 -27.47
CA LEU A 473 -15.57 -2.33 -28.90
C LEU A 473 -16.32 -1.18 -29.59
N ASN A 474 -15.64 -0.60 -30.57
CA ASN A 474 -16.14 0.45 -31.44
C ASN A 474 -17.53 0.05 -31.96
N SER A 475 -18.47 1.00 -32.10
CA SER A 475 -19.85 0.79 -32.59
C SER A 475 -19.99 0.19 -34.02
N ARG A 476 -18.92 -0.40 -34.55
CA ARG A 476 -18.73 -0.85 -35.94
C ARG A 476 -18.30 -2.33 -36.08
N SER A 477 -18.11 -3.10 -35.00
CA SER A 477 -17.81 -4.54 -35.08
C SER A 477 -19.01 -5.35 -35.54
N SER A 478 -18.76 -6.43 -36.28
CA SER A 478 -19.80 -7.39 -36.67
C SER A 478 -20.38 -8.12 -35.45
N PRO A 479 -21.68 -8.47 -35.47
CA PRO A 479 -22.32 -9.21 -34.38
C PRO A 479 -21.61 -10.53 -34.03
N GLU A 480 -21.06 -11.21 -35.04
CA GLU A 480 -20.34 -12.48 -34.90
C GLU A 480 -19.01 -12.27 -34.14
N VAL A 481 -18.24 -11.23 -34.48
CA VAL A 481 -17.00 -10.89 -33.77
C VAL A 481 -17.29 -10.45 -32.34
N GLN A 482 -18.36 -9.67 -32.13
CA GLN A 482 -18.75 -9.24 -30.79
C GLN A 482 -19.13 -10.43 -29.90
N SER A 483 -19.88 -11.40 -30.44
CA SER A 483 -20.23 -12.62 -29.70
C SER A 483 -18.99 -13.42 -29.32
N CYS A 484 -18.07 -13.62 -30.27
CA CYS A 484 -16.80 -14.31 -30.02
C CYS A 484 -15.97 -13.62 -28.94
N VAL A 485 -15.81 -12.28 -29.00
CA VAL A 485 -15.05 -11.53 -27.98
C VAL A 485 -15.70 -11.63 -26.60
N ASN A 486 -17.03 -11.58 -26.51
CA ASN A 486 -17.74 -11.73 -25.24
C ASN A 486 -17.50 -13.10 -24.61
N ASP A 487 -17.61 -14.17 -25.41
CA ASP A 487 -17.40 -15.54 -24.91
C ASP A 487 -15.93 -15.82 -24.60
N LEU A 488 -14.98 -15.24 -25.34
CA LEU A 488 -13.55 -15.29 -25.00
C LEU A 488 -13.25 -14.57 -23.68
N THR A 489 -13.94 -13.45 -23.41
CA THR A 489 -13.82 -12.73 -22.13
C THR A 489 -14.43 -13.54 -20.98
N PHE A 490 -15.58 -14.20 -21.21
CA PHE A 490 -16.18 -15.12 -20.24
C PHE A 490 -15.25 -16.30 -19.94
N LEU A 491 -14.69 -16.92 -20.99
CA LEU A 491 -13.68 -17.97 -20.88
C LEU A 491 -12.48 -17.51 -20.05
N GLN A 492 -11.96 -16.31 -20.30
CA GLN A 492 -10.86 -15.75 -19.53
C GLN A 492 -11.18 -15.66 -18.04
N ASN A 493 -12.37 -15.18 -17.68
CA ASN A 493 -12.79 -15.10 -16.28
C ASN A 493 -12.92 -16.49 -15.64
N GLN A 494 -13.49 -17.45 -16.37
CA GLN A 494 -13.63 -18.82 -15.87
C GLN A 494 -12.27 -19.50 -15.68
N LEU A 495 -11.30 -19.21 -16.55
CA LEU A 495 -9.93 -19.71 -16.43
C LEU A 495 -9.23 -19.19 -15.17
N LYS A 496 -9.44 -17.92 -14.80
CA LYS A 496 -8.94 -17.35 -13.52
C LYS A 496 -9.58 -18.04 -12.31
N THR A 497 -10.89 -18.26 -12.34
CA THR A 497 -11.60 -18.99 -11.27
C THR A 497 -11.04 -20.41 -11.12
N THR A 498 -10.76 -21.09 -12.23
CA THR A 498 -10.19 -22.45 -12.23
C THR A 498 -8.75 -22.46 -11.72
N ALA A 499 -7.91 -21.53 -12.19
CA ALA A 499 -6.54 -21.39 -11.72
C ALA A 499 -6.47 -21.10 -10.21
N ASN A 500 -7.37 -20.28 -9.68
CA ASN A 500 -7.46 -20.01 -8.25
C ASN A 500 -7.87 -21.25 -7.45
N ALA A 501 -8.86 -21.99 -7.91
CA ALA A 501 -9.27 -23.26 -7.30
C ALA A 501 -8.11 -24.27 -7.23
N VAL A 502 -7.35 -24.42 -8.33
CA VAL A 502 -6.16 -25.29 -8.38
C VAL A 502 -5.06 -24.79 -7.43
N ASN A 503 -4.73 -23.50 -7.45
CA ASN A 503 -3.66 -22.95 -6.62
C ASN A 503 -3.94 -23.03 -5.12
N THR A 504 -5.21 -22.86 -4.73
CA THR A 504 -5.63 -22.91 -3.32
C THR A 504 -5.90 -24.33 -2.82
N TYR A 505 -6.03 -25.30 -3.70
CA TYR A 505 -6.23 -26.69 -3.32
C TYR A 505 -5.04 -27.26 -2.53
N LEU A 506 -5.38 -27.93 -1.42
CA LEU A 506 -4.48 -28.71 -0.59
C LEU A 506 -5.11 -30.08 -0.37
N SER A 507 -4.30 -31.14 -0.47
CA SER A 507 -4.73 -32.53 -0.25
C SER A 507 -5.37 -32.75 1.13
N ALA A 508 -5.02 -31.94 2.13
CA ALA A 508 -5.64 -31.93 3.46
C ALA A 508 -7.16 -31.67 3.45
N ALA A 509 -7.69 -31.04 2.38
CA ALA A 509 -9.13 -30.83 2.20
C ALA A 509 -9.88 -32.09 1.69
N GLY A 510 -9.17 -33.18 1.41
CA GLY A 510 -9.76 -34.46 1.01
C GLY A 510 -10.55 -34.41 -0.30
N SER A 511 -11.48 -35.35 -0.46
CA SER A 511 -12.33 -35.51 -1.64
C SER A 511 -13.26 -34.32 -1.89
N ASP A 512 -13.71 -33.65 -0.82
CA ASP A 512 -14.63 -32.50 -0.92
C ASP A 512 -13.91 -31.28 -1.50
N GLY A 513 -12.66 -31.05 -1.09
CA GLY A 513 -11.79 -30.04 -1.69
C GLY A 513 -11.47 -30.33 -3.16
N ALA A 514 -11.23 -31.60 -3.51
CA ALA A 514 -11.00 -32.02 -4.89
C ALA A 514 -12.24 -31.82 -5.78
N THR A 515 -13.44 -32.03 -5.24
CA THR A 515 -14.71 -31.80 -5.95
C THR A 515 -14.87 -30.35 -6.37
N GLY A 516 -14.41 -29.39 -5.56
CA GLY A 516 -14.40 -27.97 -5.90
C GLY A 516 -13.53 -27.65 -7.12
N VAL A 517 -12.35 -28.28 -7.20
CA VAL A 517 -11.44 -28.14 -8.36
C VAL A 517 -12.08 -28.73 -9.62
N LEU A 518 -12.59 -29.96 -9.54
CA LEU A 518 -13.20 -30.66 -10.67
C LEU A 518 -14.45 -29.93 -11.21
N ASN A 519 -15.28 -29.36 -10.33
CA ASN A 519 -16.42 -28.56 -10.75
C ASN A 519 -15.98 -27.29 -11.52
N SER A 520 -14.88 -26.68 -11.09
CA SER A 520 -14.32 -25.51 -11.76
C SER A 520 -13.72 -25.86 -13.12
N GLU A 521 -13.01 -27.00 -13.22
CA GLU A 521 -12.50 -27.55 -14.49
C GLU A 521 -13.62 -27.87 -15.47
N GLN A 522 -14.72 -28.46 -15.00
CA GLN A 522 -15.89 -28.75 -15.84
C GLN A 522 -16.58 -27.47 -16.34
N ALA A 523 -16.64 -26.43 -15.50
CA ALA A 523 -17.15 -25.12 -15.90
C ALA A 523 -16.23 -24.44 -16.93
N LEU A 524 -14.90 -24.61 -16.81
CA LEU A 524 -13.93 -24.15 -17.81
C LEU A 524 -14.12 -24.84 -19.16
N ILE A 525 -14.31 -26.16 -19.17
CA ILE A 525 -14.61 -26.92 -20.39
C ILE A 525 -15.84 -26.35 -21.10
N ASN A 526 -16.91 -26.07 -20.34
CA ASN A 526 -18.13 -25.48 -20.89
C ASN A 526 -17.91 -24.07 -21.45
N ALA A 527 -17.05 -23.27 -20.81
CA ALA A 527 -16.70 -21.94 -21.30
C ALA A 527 -15.88 -21.99 -22.61
N VAL A 528 -14.98 -22.97 -22.76
CA VAL A 528 -14.26 -23.20 -24.02
C VAL A 528 -15.22 -23.61 -25.13
N ASP A 529 -16.22 -24.44 -24.83
CA ASP A 529 -17.25 -24.81 -25.81
C ASP A 529 -18.09 -23.60 -26.24
N GLY A 530 -18.46 -22.72 -25.31
CA GLY A 530 -19.16 -21.47 -25.61
C GLY A 530 -18.36 -20.57 -26.55
N ALA A 531 -17.08 -20.32 -26.22
CA ALA A 531 -16.19 -19.54 -27.07
C ALA A 531 -15.95 -20.21 -28.44
N GLY A 532 -15.82 -21.54 -28.48
CA GLY A 532 -15.73 -22.29 -29.74
C GLY A 532 -16.98 -22.10 -30.60
N ALA A 533 -18.16 -22.22 -30.00
CA ALA A 533 -19.43 -22.09 -30.71
C ALA A 533 -19.61 -20.71 -31.36
N SER A 534 -19.21 -19.62 -30.69
CA SER A 534 -19.33 -18.27 -31.25
C SER A 534 -18.17 -17.88 -32.17
N CYS A 535 -16.92 -18.23 -31.85
CA CYS A 535 -15.79 -17.87 -32.70
C CYS A 535 -15.74 -18.65 -34.02
N CYS A 536 -16.26 -19.88 -34.05
CA CYS A 536 -16.29 -20.69 -35.27
C CYS A 536 -17.38 -20.25 -36.29
N THR A 537 -18.27 -19.31 -35.96
CA THR A 537 -19.23 -18.75 -36.93
C THR A 537 -18.61 -17.69 -37.82
N ILE A 538 -17.37 -17.26 -37.55
CA ILE A 538 -16.65 -16.27 -38.34
C ILE A 538 -16.01 -16.99 -39.54
N HIS A 539 -16.65 -16.94 -40.70
CA HIS A 539 -16.26 -17.71 -41.89
C HIS A 539 -15.39 -16.94 -42.90
N SER A 540 -15.09 -15.67 -42.64
CA SER A 540 -14.28 -14.82 -43.51
C SER A 540 -13.30 -13.98 -42.68
N ALA A 541 -12.19 -13.60 -43.29
CA ALA A 541 -11.22 -12.70 -42.66
C ALA A 541 -11.90 -11.42 -42.15
N VAL A 542 -11.72 -11.12 -40.87
CA VAL A 542 -12.31 -9.95 -40.22
C VAL A 542 -11.56 -8.66 -40.63
N SER A 543 -12.14 -7.49 -40.37
CA SER A 543 -11.45 -6.22 -40.61
C SER A 543 -10.17 -6.09 -39.76
N ALA A 544 -9.25 -5.19 -40.14
CA ALA A 544 -8.00 -4.99 -39.39
C ALA A 544 -8.24 -4.57 -37.91
N ASP A 545 -9.31 -3.81 -37.65
CA ASP A 545 -9.70 -3.38 -36.31
C ASP A 545 -10.27 -4.54 -35.49
N GLU A 546 -11.15 -5.36 -36.07
CA GLU A 546 -11.68 -6.58 -35.45
C GLU A 546 -10.57 -7.62 -35.18
N ALA A 547 -9.61 -7.75 -36.11
CA ALA A 547 -8.45 -8.61 -35.94
C ALA A 547 -7.60 -8.14 -34.74
N ALA A 548 -7.39 -6.83 -34.58
CA ALA A 548 -6.66 -6.30 -33.44
C ALA A 548 -7.36 -6.60 -32.10
N SER A 549 -8.69 -6.54 -32.05
CA SER A 549 -9.46 -6.91 -30.86
C SER A 549 -9.35 -8.40 -30.52
N LEU A 550 -9.50 -9.27 -31.52
CA LEU A 550 -9.35 -10.72 -31.32
C LEU A 550 -7.93 -11.09 -30.89
N ILE A 551 -6.90 -10.45 -31.46
CA ILE A 551 -5.49 -10.64 -31.08
C ILE A 551 -5.25 -10.21 -29.65
N SER A 552 -5.76 -9.04 -29.23
CA SER A 552 -5.60 -8.54 -27.87
C SER A 552 -6.18 -9.50 -26.83
N VAL A 553 -7.39 -10.02 -27.05
CA VAL A 553 -8.01 -10.97 -26.13
C VAL A 553 -7.27 -12.32 -26.16
N SER A 554 -6.86 -12.79 -27.35
CA SER A 554 -6.13 -14.05 -27.51
C SER A 554 -4.76 -14.04 -26.84
N GLN A 555 -4.04 -12.91 -26.88
CA GLN A 555 -2.74 -12.75 -26.23
C GLN A 555 -2.85 -12.96 -24.72
N VAL A 556 -3.83 -12.30 -24.09
CA VAL A 556 -4.03 -12.40 -22.65
C VAL A 556 -4.50 -13.80 -22.27
N LEU A 557 -5.43 -14.36 -23.05
CA LEU A 557 -5.91 -15.71 -22.82
C LEU A 557 -4.79 -16.75 -22.89
N ALA A 558 -3.85 -16.62 -23.83
CA ALA A 558 -2.71 -17.53 -23.95
C ALA A 558 -1.76 -17.50 -22.74
N VAL A 559 -1.57 -16.33 -22.13
CA VAL A 559 -0.80 -16.18 -20.88
C VAL A 559 -1.54 -16.84 -19.72
N ASP A 560 -2.85 -16.59 -19.60
CA ASP A 560 -3.68 -17.16 -18.54
C ASP A 560 -3.76 -18.70 -18.66
N VAL A 561 -3.82 -19.25 -19.88
CA VAL A 561 -3.86 -20.71 -20.14
C VAL A 561 -2.55 -21.36 -19.73
N GLU A 562 -1.40 -20.79 -20.13
CA GLU A 562 -0.09 -21.29 -19.72
C GLU A 562 0.03 -21.30 -18.19
N SER A 563 -0.37 -20.20 -17.54
CA SER A 563 -0.31 -20.09 -16.08
C SER A 563 -1.16 -21.16 -15.39
N ALA A 564 -2.39 -21.38 -15.86
CA ALA A 564 -3.30 -22.38 -15.30
C ALA A 564 -2.74 -23.81 -15.45
N LEU A 565 -2.27 -24.18 -16.65
CA LEU A 565 -1.71 -25.51 -16.90
C LEU A 565 -0.43 -25.76 -16.10
N ASN A 566 0.43 -24.74 -15.96
CA ASN A 566 1.62 -24.82 -15.11
C ASN A 566 1.26 -24.96 -13.62
N ALA A 567 0.19 -24.32 -13.16
CA ALA A 567 -0.32 -24.51 -11.80
C ALA A 567 -0.78 -25.95 -11.56
N MET A 568 -1.44 -26.57 -12.54
CA MET A 568 -1.82 -27.99 -12.46
C MET A 568 -0.61 -28.90 -12.36
N VAL A 569 0.45 -28.65 -13.13
CA VAL A 569 1.74 -29.37 -13.00
C VAL A 569 2.32 -29.21 -11.61
N ALA A 570 2.36 -27.99 -11.08
CA ALA A 570 2.91 -27.71 -9.75
C ALA A 570 2.10 -28.39 -8.62
N LYS A 571 0.79 -28.58 -8.82
CA LYS A 571 -0.13 -29.22 -7.87
C LYS A 571 -0.27 -30.73 -8.06
N LYS A 572 0.47 -31.35 -8.97
CA LYS A 572 0.41 -32.79 -9.23
C LYS A 572 0.53 -33.65 -7.96
N ALA A 573 1.47 -33.32 -7.08
CA ALA A 573 1.66 -34.05 -5.82
C ALA A 573 0.46 -33.93 -4.87
N GLU A 574 -0.24 -32.80 -4.85
CA GLU A 574 -1.47 -32.61 -4.05
C GLU A 574 -2.62 -33.42 -4.63
N PHE A 575 -2.74 -33.48 -5.97
CA PHE A 575 -3.76 -34.31 -6.62
C PHE A 575 -3.52 -35.80 -6.42
N ASP A 576 -2.26 -36.25 -6.42
CA ASP A 576 -1.90 -37.65 -6.17
C ASP A 576 -2.20 -38.10 -4.73
N ALA A 577 -2.24 -37.17 -3.78
CA ALA A 577 -2.48 -37.46 -2.37
C ALA A 577 -3.96 -37.76 -2.05
N VAL A 578 -4.89 -37.51 -2.97
CA VAL A 578 -6.32 -37.86 -2.81
C VAL A 578 -6.71 -38.90 -3.86
N GLU A 579 -7.09 -40.09 -3.38
CA GLU A 579 -7.53 -41.19 -4.23
C GLU A 579 -8.67 -40.73 -5.16
N SER A 580 -8.56 -41.05 -6.45
CA SER A 580 -9.45 -40.65 -7.57
C SER A 580 -9.33 -39.23 -8.16
N THR A 581 -8.58 -38.30 -7.54
CA THR A 581 -8.44 -36.93 -8.07
C THR A 581 -7.59 -36.87 -9.34
N THR A 582 -6.38 -37.45 -9.34
CA THR A 582 -5.51 -37.47 -10.54
C THR A 582 -6.17 -38.11 -11.78
N PRO A 583 -6.88 -39.26 -11.67
CA PRO A 583 -7.65 -39.81 -12.79
C PRO A 583 -8.73 -38.86 -13.34
N ALA A 584 -9.40 -38.10 -12.46
CA ALA A 584 -10.44 -37.15 -12.88
C ALA A 584 -9.84 -35.93 -13.60
N VAL A 585 -8.77 -35.34 -13.05
CA VAL A 585 -8.03 -34.23 -13.67
C VAL A 585 -7.47 -34.66 -15.05
N LYS A 586 -6.96 -35.89 -15.16
CA LYS A 586 -6.53 -36.47 -16.44
C LYS A 586 -7.67 -36.55 -17.46
N ALA A 587 -8.85 -37.00 -17.05
CA ALA A 587 -10.02 -37.08 -17.93
C ALA A 587 -10.44 -35.69 -18.43
N ASP A 588 -10.35 -34.65 -17.58
CA ASP A 588 -10.72 -33.28 -17.95
C ASP A 588 -9.68 -32.62 -18.86
N LEU A 589 -8.38 -32.84 -18.62
CA LEU A 589 -7.31 -32.42 -19.55
C LEU A 589 -7.47 -33.04 -20.95
N GLN A 590 -7.80 -34.34 -21.01
CA GLN A 590 -8.06 -35.04 -22.28
C GLN A 590 -9.27 -34.47 -23.04
N LYS A 591 -10.28 -33.95 -22.34
CA LYS A 591 -11.43 -33.26 -22.96
C LYS A 591 -11.08 -31.83 -23.40
N LEU A 592 -10.25 -31.13 -22.62
CA LEU A 592 -9.97 -29.72 -22.80
C LEU A 592 -9.09 -29.45 -24.03
N GLN A 593 -8.00 -30.21 -24.21
CA GLN A 593 -7.03 -30.00 -25.29
C GLN A 593 -7.65 -29.97 -26.71
N PRO A 594 -8.49 -30.94 -27.14
CA PRO A 594 -9.09 -30.89 -28.48
C PRO A 594 -10.05 -29.69 -28.66
N LYS A 595 -10.72 -29.25 -27.59
CA LYS A 595 -11.61 -28.07 -27.62
C LYS A 595 -10.82 -26.78 -27.80
N VAL A 596 -9.70 -26.64 -27.08
CA VAL A 596 -8.79 -25.50 -27.24
C VAL A 596 -8.17 -25.48 -28.64
N ASN A 597 -7.77 -26.64 -29.19
CA ASN A 597 -7.27 -26.73 -30.57
C ASN A 597 -8.32 -26.31 -31.61
N THR A 598 -9.59 -26.63 -31.37
CA THR A 598 -10.70 -26.21 -32.24
C THR A 598 -10.88 -24.70 -32.18
N LEU A 599 -10.91 -24.12 -30.97
CA LEU A 599 -11.04 -22.69 -30.76
C LEU A 599 -9.88 -21.90 -31.42
N THR A 600 -8.63 -22.34 -31.23
CA THR A 600 -7.46 -21.69 -31.86
C THR A 600 -7.52 -21.76 -33.38
N GLY A 601 -7.98 -22.89 -33.95
CA GLY A 601 -8.21 -23.02 -35.40
C GLY A 601 -9.26 -22.04 -35.93
N CYS A 602 -10.36 -21.84 -35.20
CA CYS A 602 -11.41 -20.89 -35.58
C CYS A 602 -10.93 -19.44 -35.50
N ILE A 603 -10.18 -19.07 -34.45
CA ILE A 603 -9.57 -17.73 -34.34
C ILE A 603 -8.59 -17.50 -35.50
N LEU A 604 -7.74 -18.48 -35.82
CA LEU A 604 -6.79 -18.37 -36.93
C LEU A 604 -7.49 -18.23 -38.28
N THR A 605 -8.59 -18.95 -38.50
CA THR A 605 -9.42 -18.85 -39.73
C THR A 605 -10.07 -17.47 -39.87
N ALA A 606 -10.43 -16.84 -38.76
CA ALA A 606 -10.97 -15.48 -38.74
C ALA A 606 -9.92 -14.41 -39.03
N MET A 607 -8.62 -14.69 -38.87
CA MET A 607 -7.55 -13.70 -39.05
C MET A 607 -7.19 -13.49 -40.54
N PRO A 608 -6.93 -12.25 -40.97
CA PRO A 608 -6.29 -11.98 -42.25
C PRO A 608 -4.89 -12.61 -42.33
N ASP A 609 -4.49 -13.12 -43.51
CA ASP A 609 -3.21 -13.82 -43.72
C ASP A 609 -1.98 -13.05 -43.20
N GLY A 610 -1.98 -11.72 -43.35
CA GLY A 610 -0.88 -10.85 -42.88
C GLY A 610 -0.77 -10.72 -41.35
N ARG A 611 -1.70 -11.30 -40.58
CA ARG A 611 -1.76 -11.26 -39.11
C ARG A 611 -1.67 -12.66 -38.49
N HIS A 612 -1.51 -13.73 -39.28
CA HIS A 612 -1.43 -15.10 -38.76
C HIS A 612 -0.24 -15.30 -37.80
N ASN A 613 0.89 -14.63 -38.08
CA ASN A 613 2.07 -14.70 -37.22
C ASN A 613 1.83 -14.13 -35.82
N ASP A 614 0.93 -13.15 -35.67
CA ASP A 614 0.61 -12.54 -34.38
C ASP A 614 -0.09 -13.53 -33.44
N VAL A 615 -0.79 -14.53 -33.99
CA VAL A 615 -1.53 -15.56 -33.22
C VAL A 615 -0.75 -16.87 -33.13
N ALA A 616 0.13 -17.16 -34.11
CA ALA A 616 0.92 -18.38 -34.16
C ALA A 616 1.85 -18.56 -32.93
N GLU A 617 2.40 -17.47 -32.40
CA GLU A 617 3.22 -17.49 -31.19
C GLU A 617 2.39 -17.96 -29.97
N TYR A 618 1.17 -17.47 -29.84
CA TYR A 618 0.26 -17.83 -28.74
C TYR A 618 -0.20 -19.29 -28.84
N ILE A 619 -0.46 -19.78 -30.04
CA ILE A 619 -0.79 -21.19 -30.28
C ILE A 619 0.39 -22.09 -29.88
N THR A 620 1.62 -21.71 -30.25
CA THR A 620 2.84 -22.45 -29.88
C THR A 620 3.00 -22.52 -28.36
N LYS A 621 2.72 -21.41 -27.68
CA LYS A 621 2.78 -21.29 -26.23
C LYS A 621 1.76 -22.19 -25.53
N ILE A 622 0.50 -22.16 -25.98
CA ILE A 622 -0.57 -23.02 -25.47
C ILE A 622 -0.23 -24.50 -25.69
N ASN A 623 0.22 -24.87 -26.89
CA ASN A 623 0.61 -26.25 -27.20
C ASN A 623 1.76 -26.76 -26.31
N SER A 624 2.75 -25.89 -26.04
CA SER A 624 3.86 -26.23 -25.14
C SER A 624 3.38 -26.46 -23.70
N ALA A 625 2.47 -25.62 -23.20
CA ALA A 625 1.87 -25.80 -21.88
C ALA A 625 1.06 -27.11 -21.77
N PHE A 626 0.29 -27.45 -22.81
CA PHE A 626 -0.40 -28.75 -22.88
C PHE A 626 0.57 -29.93 -22.96
N SER A 627 1.68 -29.81 -23.68
CA SER A 627 2.72 -30.85 -23.69
C SER A 627 3.30 -31.08 -22.29
N ASN A 628 3.56 -30.01 -21.54
CA ASN A 628 4.11 -30.10 -20.19
C ASN A 628 3.12 -30.74 -19.21
N VAL A 629 1.86 -30.33 -19.22
CA VAL A 629 0.84 -30.91 -18.34
C VAL A 629 0.52 -32.37 -18.71
N ASN A 630 0.45 -32.70 -20.00
CA ASN A 630 0.24 -34.08 -20.43
C ASN A 630 1.40 -34.99 -19.99
N THR A 631 2.64 -34.50 -20.06
CA THR A 631 3.80 -35.23 -19.55
C THR A 631 3.69 -35.43 -18.03
N ALA A 632 3.33 -34.39 -17.28
CA ALA A 632 3.21 -34.47 -15.82
C ALA A 632 2.10 -35.42 -15.36
N PHE A 633 1.00 -35.54 -16.12
CA PHE A 633 -0.16 -36.39 -15.81
C PHE A 633 -0.20 -37.70 -16.62
N GLU A 634 0.88 -38.03 -17.33
CA GLU A 634 1.05 -39.26 -18.13
C GLU A 634 -0.09 -39.49 -19.14
N ILE A 635 -0.53 -38.43 -19.84
CA ILE A 635 -1.70 -38.41 -20.75
C ILE A 635 -1.40 -38.95 -22.14
#